data_AF-A0A1Z4RL73-F1
#
_entry.id   AF-A0A1Z4RL73-F1
#
_cell.length_a   1.000
_cell.length_b   1.000
_cell.length_c   1.000
_cell.angle_alpha   90.00
_cell.angle_beta   90.00
_cell.angle_gamma   90.00
#
_symmetry.space_group_name_H-M   'P 1'
#
loop_
_entity.id
_entity.type
_entity.pdbx_description
1 polymer ?
#
loop_
_entity_poly.entity_id
_entity_poly.type
_entity_poly.pdbx_seq_one_letter_code
_entity_poly.pdbx_strand_id
1 'polypeptide(L)'
;MNEPPKGDVLSQELQRERSVRRTAKLLYDQRSRINEELERLISHLYLLVAIPRQTPEFPQPESDILIEAAQRLNDPVFSDLLIQLIRERKK
;
A
#
# COMPACT_ATOMS: atom_id res chain seq x y z
N MET A 1 -7.39 8.52 56.41
CA MET A 1 -6.99 7.85 55.16
C MET A 1 -7.46 8.71 54.01
N ASN A 2 -6.54 9.30 53.24
CA ASN A 2 -6.88 10.15 52.10
C ASN A 2 -7.01 9.24 50.87
N GLU A 3 -8.24 8.96 50.43
CA GLU A 3 -8.46 8.35 49.13
C GLU A 3 -7.94 9.30 48.04
N PRO A 4 -7.17 8.81 47.04
CA PRO A 4 -6.75 9.65 45.93
C PRO A 4 -8.01 10.09 45.16
N PRO A 5 -8.07 11.37 44.72
CA PRO A 5 -9.27 11.91 44.10
C PRO A 5 -9.60 11.12 42.82
N LYS A 6 -10.87 10.76 42.62
CA LYS A 6 -11.42 10.04 41.45
C LYS A 6 -11.19 10.74 40.09
N GLY A 7 -10.44 11.84 40.05
CA GLY A 7 -10.06 12.58 38.84
C GLY A 7 -8.88 11.99 38.05
N ASP A 8 -8.23 10.94 38.53
CA ASP A 8 -7.01 10.43 37.92
C ASP A 8 -7.27 9.33 36.86
N VAL A 9 -8.17 8.38 37.15
CA VAL A 9 -8.42 7.22 36.26
C VAL A 9 -9.04 7.62 34.93
N LEU A 10 -10.09 8.46 34.95
CA LEU A 10 -10.76 8.90 33.71
C LEU A 10 -9.82 9.73 32.83
N SER A 11 -8.99 10.56 33.45
CA SER A 11 -8.00 11.40 32.76
C SER A 11 -6.92 10.54 32.10
N GLN A 12 -6.44 9.51 32.80
CA GLN A 12 -5.46 8.55 32.26
C GLN A 12 -6.04 7.74 31.09
N GLU A 13 -7.27 7.23 31.21
CA GLU A 13 -7.93 6.51 30.13
C GLU A 13 -8.19 7.41 28.91
N LEU A 14 -8.59 8.67 29.12
CA LEU A 14 -8.75 9.63 28.02
C LEU A 14 -7.42 9.95 27.33
N GLN A 15 -6.32 10.07 28.08
CA GLN A 15 -4.99 10.26 27.50
C GLN A 15 -4.54 9.04 26.69
N ARG A 16 -4.79 7.83 27.22
CA ARG A 16 -4.50 6.58 26.53
C ARG A 16 -5.27 6.49 25.21
N GLU A 17 -6.57 6.77 25.25
CA GLU A 17 -7.46 6.77 24.10
C GLU A 17 -6.96 7.75 23.01
N ARG A 18 -6.63 8.98 23.42
CA ARG A 18 -6.07 10.00 22.52
C ARG A 18 -4.74 9.57 21.91
N SER A 19 -3.86 8.94 22.71
CA SER A 19 -2.59 8.41 22.24
C SER A 19 -2.81 7.33 21.17
N VAL A 20 -3.70 6.37 21.45
CA VAL A 20 -4.07 5.31 20.50
C VAL A 20 -4.64 5.90 19.22
N ARG A 21 -5.58 6.87 19.30
CA ARG A 21 -6.14 7.53 18.11
C ARG A 21 -5.08 8.24 17.28
N ARG A 22 -4.16 8.96 17.91
CA ARG A 22 -3.08 9.67 17.21
C ARG A 22 -2.15 8.69 16.50
N THR A 23 -1.76 7.61 17.17
CA THR A 23 -0.91 6.57 16.58
C THR A 23 -1.63 5.88 15.44
N ALA A 24 -2.91 5.52 15.61
CA ALA A 24 -3.71 4.93 14.54
C ALA A 24 -3.77 5.86 13.32
N LYS A 25 -4.07 7.15 13.53
CA LYS A 25 -4.07 8.15 12.45
C LYS A 25 -2.73 8.22 11.73
N LEU A 26 -1.62 8.28 12.48
CA LEU A 26 -0.28 8.28 11.90
C LEU A 26 -0.04 7.05 11.01
N LEU A 27 -0.42 5.86 11.49
CA LEU A 27 -0.27 4.62 10.74
C LEU A 27 -1.15 4.59 9.48
N TYR A 28 -2.38 5.11 9.56
CA TYR A 28 -3.26 5.25 8.39
C TYR A 28 -2.67 6.20 7.35
N ASP A 29 -2.15 7.36 7.78
CA ASP A 29 -1.53 8.34 6.89
C ASP A 29 -0.28 7.75 6.22
N GLN A 30 0.55 7.01 6.97
CA GLN A 30 1.71 6.30 6.43
C GLN A 30 1.31 5.23 5.40
N ARG A 31 0.29 4.42 5.71
CA ARG A 31 -0.23 3.41 4.78
C ARG A 31 -0.73 4.04 3.48
N SER A 32 -1.42 5.17 3.55
CA SER A 32 -1.87 5.90 2.36
C SER A 32 -0.71 6.30 1.45
N ARG A 33 0.35 6.88 2.03
CA ARG A 33 1.54 7.28 1.28
C ARG A 33 2.26 6.10 0.63
N ILE A 34 2.36 4.97 1.34
CA ILE A 34 2.95 3.74 0.77
C ILE A 34 2.14 3.29 -0.45
N ASN A 35 0.82 3.29 -0.35
CA ASN A 35 -0.04 2.93 -1.48
C ASN A 35 0.14 3.89 -2.66
N GLU A 36 0.21 5.20 -2.42
CA GLU A 36 0.45 6.21 -3.47
C GLU A 36 1.80 5.98 -4.20
N GLU A 37 2.86 5.68 -3.45
CA GLU A 37 4.18 5.38 -4.03
C GLU A 37 4.18 4.05 -4.80
N LEU A 38 3.50 3.01 -4.28
CA LEU A 38 3.32 1.74 -4.99
C LEU A 38 2.52 1.93 -6.28
N GLU A 39 1.48 2.76 -6.24
CA GLU A 39 0.68 3.09 -7.42
C GLU A 39 1.54 3.73 -8.50
N ARG A 40 2.38 4.70 -8.11
CA ARG A 40 3.33 5.39 -8.98
C ARG A 40 4.38 4.45 -9.54
N LEU A 41 4.91 3.55 -8.73
CA LEU A 41 5.86 2.53 -9.16
C LEU A 41 5.25 1.64 -10.25
N ILE A 42 4.02 1.15 -10.04
CA ILE A 42 3.32 0.32 -11.04
C ILE A 42 3.15 1.09 -12.36
N SER A 43 2.82 2.38 -12.31
CA SER A 43 2.75 3.22 -13.53
C SER A 43 4.10 3.31 -14.27
N HIS A 44 5.22 3.18 -13.56
CA HIS A 44 6.56 3.19 -14.17
C HIS A 44 7.06 1.80 -14.60
N LEU A 45 6.39 0.71 -14.20
CA LEU A 45 6.82 -0.65 -14.56
C LEU A 45 6.89 -0.87 -16.08
N TYR A 46 6.07 -0.16 -16.88
CA TYR A 46 6.17 -0.20 -18.34
C TYR A 46 7.56 0.11 -18.89
N LEU A 47 8.36 0.91 -18.16
CA LEU A 47 9.71 1.27 -18.57
C LEU A 47 10.68 0.08 -18.53
N LEU A 48 10.32 -0.99 -17.82
CA LEU A 48 11.13 -2.21 -17.68
C LEU A 48 10.81 -3.27 -18.74
N VAL A 49 9.79 -3.06 -19.56
CA VAL A 49 9.44 -3.96 -20.66
C VAL A 49 9.67 -3.24 -21.97
N ALA A 50 10.39 -3.87 -22.88
CA ALA A 50 10.38 -3.42 -24.27
C ALA A 50 8.95 -3.61 -24.79
N ILE A 51 8.18 -2.53 -24.89
CA ILE A 51 6.75 -2.54 -25.27
C ILE A 51 6.55 -3.55 -26.41
N PRO A 52 5.96 -4.73 -26.14
CA PRO A 52 5.60 -5.65 -27.21
C PRO A 52 4.58 -4.91 -28.04
N ARG A 53 4.84 -4.79 -29.35
CA ARG A 53 3.99 -4.04 -30.28
C ARG A 53 2.55 -4.54 -30.09
N GLN A 54 1.71 -3.72 -29.45
CA GLN A 54 0.27 -3.92 -29.47
C GLN A 54 -0.13 -3.85 -30.93
N THR A 55 -0.19 -5.00 -31.56
CA THR A 55 -0.65 -5.14 -32.93
C THR A 55 -2.13 -5.44 -32.84
N PRO A 56 -2.95 -4.96 -33.80
CA PRO A 56 -4.38 -5.29 -33.85
C PRO A 56 -4.64 -6.80 -33.84
N GLU A 57 -3.65 -7.58 -34.27
CA GLU A 57 -3.66 -9.04 -34.36
C GLU A 57 -3.39 -9.73 -33.00
N PHE A 58 -2.69 -9.07 -32.08
CA PHE A 58 -2.34 -9.61 -30.76
C PHE A 58 -2.50 -8.52 -29.67
N PRO A 59 -3.75 -8.24 -29.25
CA PRO A 59 -3.99 -7.35 -28.12
C PRO A 59 -3.54 -8.05 -26.83
N GLN A 60 -2.40 -7.64 -26.27
CA GLN A 60 -1.96 -8.11 -24.96
C GLN A 60 -2.59 -7.22 -23.88
N PRO A 61 -3.27 -7.81 -22.87
CA PRO A 61 -3.84 -7.04 -21.77
C PRO A 61 -2.77 -6.23 -21.03
N GLU A 62 -3.13 -5.01 -20.67
CA GLU A 62 -2.27 -4.09 -19.94
C GLU A 62 -1.65 -4.72 -18.66
N SER A 63 -2.45 -5.49 -17.91
CA SER A 63 -1.98 -6.20 -16.71
C SER A 63 -0.87 -7.19 -16.98
N ASP A 64 -0.87 -7.84 -18.16
CA ASP A 64 0.03 -8.95 -18.42
C ASP A 64 1.43 -8.40 -18.70
N ILE A 65 1.50 -7.24 -19.37
CA ILE A 65 2.71 -6.45 -19.54
C ILE A 65 3.26 -6.02 -18.18
N LEU A 66 2.40 -5.52 -17.28
CA LEU A 66 2.81 -5.09 -15.93
C LEU A 66 3.28 -6.27 -15.05
N ILE A 67 2.66 -7.43 -15.17
CA ILE A 67 3.07 -8.65 -14.46
C ILE A 67 4.45 -9.09 -14.94
N GLU A 68 4.67 -9.10 -16.26
CA GLU A 68 5.97 -9.42 -16.86
C GLU A 68 7.05 -8.41 -16.45
N ALA A 69 6.68 -7.14 -16.30
CA ALA A 69 7.56 -6.09 -15.79
C ALA A 69 7.94 -6.33 -14.32
N ALA A 70 6.96 -6.63 -13.47
CA ALA A 70 7.18 -6.88 -12.05
C ALA A 70 8.16 -8.05 -11.84
N GLN A 71 8.00 -9.14 -12.61
CA GLN A 71 8.89 -10.30 -12.55
C GLN A 71 10.36 -9.99 -12.89
N ARG A 72 10.65 -8.90 -13.61
CA ARG A 72 12.02 -8.48 -13.94
C ARG A 72 12.75 -7.75 -12.81
N LEU A 73 12.06 -7.38 -11.73
CA LEU A 73 12.68 -6.68 -10.60
C LEU A 73 13.63 -7.56 -9.77
N ASN A 74 13.67 -8.87 -10.03
CA ASN A 74 14.53 -9.84 -9.35
C ASN A 74 14.37 -9.86 -7.81
N ASP A 75 13.16 -9.53 -7.33
CA ASP A 75 12.72 -9.66 -5.94
C ASP A 75 11.40 -10.43 -5.94
N PRO A 76 11.40 -11.73 -5.61
CA PRO A 76 10.19 -12.57 -5.69
C PRO A 76 9.06 -12.10 -4.78
N VAL A 77 9.38 -11.69 -3.55
CA VAL A 77 8.37 -11.29 -2.55
C VAL A 77 7.72 -9.98 -2.97
N PHE A 78 8.53 -9.02 -3.43
CA PHE A 78 8.01 -7.75 -3.89
C PHE A 78 7.25 -7.89 -5.23
N SER A 79 7.71 -8.77 -6.12
CA SER A 79 7.02 -9.08 -7.38
C SER A 79 5.62 -9.63 -7.12
N ASP A 80 5.47 -10.55 -6.15
CA ASP A 80 4.17 -11.11 -5.79
C ASP A 80 3.21 -10.05 -5.25
N LEU A 81 3.70 -9.13 -4.42
CA LEU A 81 2.91 -7.99 -3.94
C LEU A 81 2.41 -7.12 -5.10
N LEU A 82 3.30 -6.76 -6.03
CA LEU A 82 2.93 -5.95 -7.19
C LEU A 82 1.92 -6.67 -8.09
N ILE A 83 2.10 -7.97 -8.32
CA ILE A 83 1.16 -8.79 -9.11
C ILE A 83 -0.23 -8.81 -8.46
N GLN A 84 -0.32 -8.93 -7.14
CA GLN A 84 -1.59 -8.85 -6.42
C GLN A 84 -2.26 -7.49 -6.62
N LEU A 85 -1.53 -6.39 -6.44
CA LEU A 85 -2.04 -5.03 -6.64
C LEU A 85 -2.52 -4.79 -8.08
N ILE A 86 -1.76 -5.25 -9.08
CA ILE A 86 -2.13 -5.15 -10.50
C ILE A 86 -3.45 -5.91 -10.78
N ARG A 87 -3.63 -7.08 -10.18
CA ARG A 87 -4.86 -7.88 -10.33
C ARG A 87 -6.06 -7.24 -9.64
N GLU A 88 -5.86 -6.63 -8.48
CA GLU A 88 -6.93 -5.94 -7.74
C GLU A 88 -7.46 -4.71 -8.49
N ARG A 89 -6.61 -3.99 -9.24
CA ARG A 89 -7.05 -2.87 -10.09
C ARG A 89 -8.01 -3.24 -11.21
N LYS A 90 -8.08 -4.52 -11.60
CA LYS A 90 -8.97 -5.02 -12.66
C LYS A 90 -10.37 -5.38 -12.17
N LYS A 91 -10.63 -5.39 -10.85
CA LYS A 91 -11.98 -5.54 -10.29
C LYS A 91 -12.71 -4.20 -10.26
#